data_AF-A0A662TEQ6-F1
#
_entry.id   AF-A0A662TEQ6-F1
#
_cell.length_a   1.000
_cell.length_b   1.000
_cell.length_c   1.000
_cell.angle_alpha   90.00
_cell.angle_beta   90.00
_cell.angle_gamma   90.00
#
_symmetry.space_group_name_H-M   'P 1'
#
loop_
_entity.id
_entity.type
_entity.pdbx_description
1 polymer ?
#
loop_
_entity_poly.entity_id
_entity_poly.type
_entity_poly.pdbx_seq_one_letter_code
_entity_poly.pdbx_strand_id
1 'polypeptide(L)'
;MLVFTKLNNEWHRSFVNDIMEIARELSLEIEVVDIDTTDGLLRMRMLGVEFIPTIVVNRSVHMIGVRSREELKKKIEEYINKRES
;
A
#
# COMPACT_ATOMS: atom_id res chain seq x y z
N MET A 1 -7.61 3.21 1.17
CA MET A 1 -6.61 2.11 1.06
C MET A 1 -5.50 2.37 2.06
N LEU A 2 -4.93 1.33 2.69
CA LEU A 2 -3.83 1.50 3.65
C LEU A 2 -2.51 1.00 3.04
N VAL A 3 -1.41 1.70 3.28
CA VAL A 3 -0.07 1.33 2.80
C VAL A 3 0.88 1.22 3.98
N PHE A 4 1.32 0.00 4.31
CA PHE A 4 2.32 -0.26 5.35
C PHE A 4 3.72 -0.22 4.76
N THR A 5 4.57 0.64 5.31
CA THR A 5 5.90 0.93 4.73
C THR A 5 6.86 1.50 5.78
N LYS A 6 8.13 1.66 5.42
CA LYS A 6 9.18 2.22 6.26
C LYS A 6 9.70 3.53 5.66
N LEU A 7 9.31 4.68 6.21
CA LEU A 7 9.54 5.98 5.56
C LEU A 7 11.00 6.48 5.63
N ASN A 8 11.83 5.93 6.52
CA ASN A 8 13.26 6.26 6.55
C ASN A 8 14.07 5.59 5.43
N ASN A 9 13.46 4.70 4.64
CA ASN A 9 14.12 4.04 3.51
C ASN A 9 13.75 4.75 2.20
N GLU A 10 14.77 5.08 1.40
CA GLU A 10 14.60 5.86 0.16
C GLU A 10 13.73 5.15 -0.88
N TRP A 11 13.94 3.85 -1.09
CA TRP A 11 13.15 3.06 -2.03
C TRP A 11 11.68 2.99 -1.59
N HIS A 12 11.42 2.81 -0.29
CA HIS A 12 10.06 2.84 0.27
C HIS A 12 9.38 4.20 0.08
N ARG A 13 10.12 5.33 0.22
CA ARG A 13 9.56 6.67 -0.05
C ARG A 13 9.20 6.85 -1.51
N SER A 14 10.07 6.45 -2.44
CA SER A 14 9.77 6.49 -3.87
C SER A 14 8.52 5.67 -4.20
N PHE A 15 8.44 4.46 -3.64
CA PHE A 15 7.28 3.59 -3.78
C PHE A 15 5.99 4.22 -3.24
N VAL A 16 6.05 4.87 -2.07
CA VAL A 16 4.90 5.60 -1.53
C VAL A 16 4.48 6.73 -2.47
N ASN A 17 5.43 7.54 -2.96
CA ASN A 17 5.11 8.63 -3.89
C ASN A 17 4.38 8.13 -5.14
N ASP A 18 4.85 7.03 -5.73
CA ASP A 18 4.16 6.39 -6.86
C ASP A 18 2.72 5.99 -6.51
N ILE A 19 2.50 5.40 -5.33
CA ILE A 19 1.15 5.06 -4.87
C ILE A 19 0.30 6.31 -4.66
N MET A 20 0.85 7.39 -4.08
CA MET A 20 0.10 8.62 -3.86
C MET A 20 -0.33 9.25 -5.19
N GLU A 21 0.54 9.25 -6.20
CA GLU A 21 0.19 9.72 -7.53
C GLU A 21 -0.89 8.86 -8.18
N ILE A 22 -0.73 7.54 -8.16
CA ILE A 22 -1.72 6.59 -8.71
C ILE A 22 -3.07 6.74 -8.00
N ALA A 23 -3.06 6.85 -6.67
CA ALA A 23 -4.27 7.06 -5.90
C ALA A 23 -4.97 8.35 -6.28
N ARG A 24 -4.22 9.44 -6.49
CA ARG A 24 -4.76 10.71 -6.98
C ARG A 24 -5.37 10.56 -8.39
N GLU A 25 -4.69 9.87 -9.31
CA GLU A 25 -5.20 9.59 -10.66
C GLU A 25 -6.53 8.81 -10.62
N LEU A 26 -6.64 7.86 -9.69
CA LEU A 26 -7.81 7.00 -9.52
C LEU A 26 -8.86 7.56 -8.55
N SER A 27 -8.68 8.79 -8.04
CA SER A 27 -9.56 9.41 -7.03
C SER A 27 -9.79 8.54 -5.79
N LEU A 28 -8.73 7.89 -5.31
CA LEU A 28 -8.74 7.00 -4.16
C LEU A 28 -8.23 7.72 -2.92
N GLU A 29 -8.91 7.51 -1.80
CA GLU A 29 -8.39 7.88 -0.50
C GLU A 29 -7.33 6.85 -0.04
N ILE A 30 -6.18 7.35 0.40
CA ILE A 30 -5.08 6.53 0.90
C ILE A 30 -4.59 7.02 2.25
N GLU A 31 -4.16 6.09 3.07
CA GLU A 31 -3.46 6.34 4.31
C GLU A 31 -2.13 5.59 4.28
N VAL A 32 -1.04 6.31 4.54
CA VAL A 32 0.29 5.73 4.65
C VAL A 32 0.59 5.49 6.12
N VAL A 33 0.90 4.25 6.46
CA VAL A 33 1.20 3.81 7.83
C VAL A 33 2.69 3.51 7.92
N ASP A 34 3.40 4.33 8.70
CA ASP A 34 4.83 4.17 8.94
C ASP A 34 5.08 3.17 10.06
N ILE A 35 5.76 2.09 9.73
CA ILE A 35 6.00 0.95 10.63
C ILE A 35 7.15 1.20 11.61
N ASP A 36 7.86 2.32 11.47
CA ASP A 36 8.82 2.78 12.49
C ASP A 36 8.12 3.40 13.71
N THR A 37 6.80 3.64 13.64
CA THR A 37 6.00 4.13 14.77
C THR A 37 5.36 2.99 15.58
N THR A 38 5.15 3.20 16.88
CA THR A 38 4.45 2.24 17.73
C THR A 38 3.03 1.95 17.24
N ASP A 39 2.31 2.98 16.77
CA ASP A 39 0.97 2.84 16.19
C ASP A 39 1.01 2.00 14.91
N GLY A 40 1.96 2.27 14.01
CA GLY A 40 2.12 1.50 12.78
C GLY A 40 2.38 0.02 13.02
N LEU A 41 3.27 -0.32 13.96
CA LEU A 41 3.54 -1.71 14.37
C LEU A 41 2.30 -2.40 14.96
N LEU A 42 1.53 -1.68 15.79
CA LEU A 42 0.29 -2.21 16.36
C LEU A 42 -0.72 -2.52 15.26
N ARG A 43 -0.91 -1.59 14.32
CA ARG A 43 -1.84 -1.75 13.18
C ARG A 43 -1.43 -2.88 12.24
N MET A 44 -0.14 -3.06 11.97
CA MET A 44 0.36 -4.23 11.22
C MET A 44 -0.08 -5.54 11.87
N ARG A 45 0.12 -5.68 13.19
CA ARG A 45 -0.28 -6.89 13.93
C ARG A 45 -1.79 -7.11 13.90
N MET A 46 -2.58 -6.05 14.09
CA MET A 46 -4.05 -6.14 14.08
C MET A 46 -4.62 -6.58 12.73
N LEU A 47 -3.95 -6.24 11.63
CA LEU A 47 -4.36 -6.59 10.27
C LEU A 47 -3.64 -7.82 9.70
N GLY A 48 -2.80 -8.49 10.49
CA GLY A 48 -2.04 -9.66 10.03
C GLY A 48 -1.04 -9.35 8.91
N VAL A 49 -0.48 -8.14 8.89
CA VAL A 49 0.54 -7.74 7.93
C VAL A 49 1.91 -8.21 8.43
N GLU A 50 2.54 -9.14 7.70
CA GLU A 50 3.82 -9.74 8.08
C GLU A 50 5.03 -9.17 7.32
N PHE A 51 4.78 -8.52 6.18
CA PHE A 51 5.84 -8.02 5.28
C PHE A 51 5.60 -6.57 4.90
N ILE A 52 6.67 -5.87 4.51
CA ILE A 52 6.62 -4.52 3.95
C ILE A 52 7.46 -4.43 2.67
N PRO A 53 7.07 -3.57 1.72
CA PRO A 53 5.86 -2.75 1.72
C PRO A 53 4.62 -3.59 1.36
N THR A 54 3.49 -3.26 1.99
CA THR A 54 2.22 -3.98 1.80
C THR A 54 1.07 -3.01 1.66
N ILE A 55 0.14 -3.31 0.76
CA ILE A 55 -1.09 -2.54 0.58
C ILE A 55 -2.27 -3.35 1.11
N VAL A 56 -3.17 -2.69 1.83
CA VAL A 56 -4.45 -3.25 2.27
C VAL A 56 -5.59 -2.53 1.55
N VAL A 57 -6.34 -3.30 0.75
CA VAL A 57 -7.52 -2.82 0.01
C VAL A 57 -8.72 -3.67 0.42
N ASN A 58 -9.85 -3.07 0.79
CA ASN A 58 -11.06 -3.80 1.16
C ASN A 58 -10.87 -4.88 2.26
N ARG A 59 -9.98 -4.63 3.24
CA ARG A 59 -9.57 -5.60 4.29
C ARG A 59 -8.76 -6.81 3.79
N SER A 60 -8.41 -6.85 2.51
CA SER A 60 -7.52 -7.85 1.93
C SER A 60 -6.09 -7.32 1.92
N VAL A 61 -5.16 -8.12 2.44
CA VAL A 61 -3.73 -7.82 2.49
C VAL A 61 -3.09 -8.25 1.17
N HIS A 62 -2.43 -7.32 0.50
CA HIS A 62 -1.79 -7.54 -0.79
C HIS A 62 -0.31 -7.12 -0.74
N MET A 63 0.58 -8.10 -0.91
CA MET A 63 2.00 -7.86 -1.06
C MET A 63 2.29 -7.39 -2.48
N ILE A 64 3.06 -6.31 -2.61
CA ILE A 64 3.40 -5.74 -3.91
C ILE A 64 4.86 -6.00 -4.23
N GLY A 65 5.10 -7.07 -5.00
CA GLY A 65 6.31 -7.20 -5.80
C GLY A 65 6.04 -6.63 -7.19
N VAL A 66 6.44 -5.39 -7.45
CA VAL A 66 6.29 -4.74 -8.77
C VAL A 66 7.62 -4.20 -9.23
N ARG A 67 7.83 -4.22 -10.55
CA ARG A 67 9.08 -3.75 -11.18
C ARG A 67 8.93 -2.38 -11.85
N SER A 68 7.71 -1.88 -12.00
CA SER A 68 7.43 -0.57 -12.58
C SER A 68 6.17 0.08 -11.99
N ARG A 69 6.06 1.41 -12.16
CA ARG A 69 4.88 2.20 -11.80
C ARG A 69 3.62 1.77 -12.57
N GLU A 70 3.75 1.36 -13.83
CA GLU A 70 2.62 0.87 -14.64
C GLU A 70 2.08 -0.46 -14.08
N GLU A 71 2.98 -1.38 -13.69
CA GLU A 71 2.58 -2.64 -13.06
C GLU A 71 1.91 -2.40 -11.70
N LEU A 72 2.44 -1.46 -10.92
CA LEU A 72 1.86 -1.01 -9.66
C LEU A 72 0.44 -0.48 -9.85
N LYS A 73 0.23 0.40 -10.83
CA LYS A 73 -1.08 0.96 -11.14
C LYS A 73 -2.08 -0.14 -11.50
N LYS A 74 -1.70 -1.04 -12.41
CA LYS A 74 -2.56 -2.15 -12.84
C LYS A 74 -2.97 -3.04 -11.66
N LYS A 75 -2.03 -3.38 -10.76
CA LYS A 75 -2.35 -4.18 -9.56
C LYS A 75 -3.29 -3.46 -8.60
N ILE A 76 -3.09 -2.15 -8.39
CA ILE A 76 -4.00 -1.35 -7.54
C ILE A 76 -5.41 -1.36 -8.14
N GLU A 77 -5.56 -1.15 -9.44
CA GLU A 77 -6.85 -1.25 -10.14
C GLU A 77 -7.48 -2.64 -9.97
N GLU A 78 -6.71 -3.72 -10.15
CA GLU A 78 -7.18 -5.09 -9.92
C GLU A 78 -7.67 -5.32 -8.47
N TYR A 79 -6.96 -4.81 -7.46
CA TYR A 79 -7.35 -4.96 -6.05
C TYR A 79 -8.66 -4.22 -5.71
N ILE A 80 -8.89 -3.08 -6.35
CA ILE A 80 -10.10 -2.28 -6.14
C ILE A 80 -11.29 -2.94 -6.84
N ASN A 81 -11.11 -3.40 -8.07
CA ASN A 81 -12.17 -3.98 -8.90
C ASN A 81 -12.59 -5.39 -8.46
N LYS A 82 -11.78 -6.10 -7.67
CA LYS A 82 -12.14 -7.40 -7.06
C LYS A 82 -13.37 -7.35 -6.13
N ARG A 83 -13.99 -6.18 -5.91
CA ARG A 83 -15.25 -6.02 -5.19
C ARG A 83 -16.49 -6.43 -5.98
N GLU A 84 -16.40 -6.61 -7.30
CA GLU A 84 -17.55 -6.87 -8.19
C GLU A 84 -17.69 -8.33 -8.68
N SER A 85 -17.03 -9.31 -8.06
CA SER A 85 -17.17 -10.74 -8.40
C SER A 85 -17.73 -11.57 -7.25
#